data_AF-A0A932QP16-F1
#
_entry.id   AF-A0A932QP16-F1
#
_cell.length_a   1.000
_cell.length_b   1.000
_cell.length_c   1.000
_cell.angle_alpha   90.00
_cell.angle_beta   90.00
_cell.angle_gamma   90.00
#
_symmetry.space_group_name_H-M   'P 1'
#
loop_
_entity.id
_entity.type
_entity.pdbx_description
1 polymer ?
#
loop_
_entity_poly.entity_id
_entity_poly.type
_entity_poly.pdbx_seq_one_letter_code
_entity_poly.pdbx_strand_id
1 'polypeptide(L)'
;MLFNLLEERWIPVLLSNGTVCRVGIKEALTQAHKIRQIAASNPMDRVAITRFLLALLYWCKGNPQYKPPDNLFPPDWFKKLDDNYDCFDLLGEGKRFYQDRTVRRSQAITQLIQEVPSGNNFWHFRHSTDYKDGMCPACCTMGLLRLPLFSVSGLSGPGEPNLMAGINGVPPVYVVPWGNSLFSTLLVNWTTCTNIGEPSWIQPSPIQSHNDVVPILNGLTLPSRRVLLHDPVNGSALCIRCGEKTATILNCGFQS
;
A
#
# COMPACT_ATOMS: atom_id res chain seq x y z
N MET A 1 16.34 7.13 -8.75
CA MET A 1 15.15 7.71 -9.43
C MET A 1 14.16 8.08 -8.34
N LEU A 2 13.61 9.30 -8.35
CA LEU A 2 12.60 9.72 -7.37
C LEU A 2 11.22 9.20 -7.84
N PHE A 3 10.48 8.47 -6.98
CA PHE A 3 9.10 8.09 -7.24
C PHE A 3 8.30 8.30 -5.95
N ASN A 4 7.85 9.53 -5.71
CA ASN A 4 7.20 9.90 -4.47
C ASN A 4 5.67 9.74 -4.55
N LEU A 5 5.12 8.88 -3.69
CA LEU A 5 3.72 8.49 -3.70
C LEU A 5 2.74 9.64 -3.40
N LEU A 6 3.22 10.75 -2.83
CA LEU A 6 2.39 11.92 -2.56
C LEU A 6 1.87 12.58 -3.83
N GLU A 7 2.71 12.64 -4.86
CA GLU A 7 2.44 13.34 -6.12
C GLU A 7 2.33 12.40 -7.32
N GLU A 8 3.12 11.33 -7.34
CA GLU A 8 3.13 10.38 -8.46
C GLU A 8 1.75 9.75 -8.66
N ARG A 9 1.33 9.62 -9.92
CA ARG A 9 0.00 9.14 -10.27
C ARG A 9 -0.07 7.62 -10.25
N TRP A 10 -0.29 7.05 -9.07
CA TRP A 10 -0.33 5.59 -8.89
C TRP A 10 -1.70 5.05 -8.44
N ILE A 11 -2.54 5.84 -7.77
CA ILE A 11 -3.84 5.39 -7.24
C ILE A 11 -4.89 5.41 -8.36
N PRO A 12 -5.40 4.26 -8.83
CA PRO A 12 -6.45 4.24 -9.85
C PRO A 12 -7.79 4.70 -9.27
N VAL A 13 -8.43 5.67 -9.92
CA VAL A 13 -9.70 6.25 -9.48
C VAL A 13 -10.70 6.38 -10.63
N LEU A 14 -11.98 6.33 -10.28
CA LEU A 14 -13.08 6.73 -11.12
C LEU A 14 -13.63 8.06 -10.59
N LEU A 15 -13.53 9.12 -11.39
CA LEU A 15 -14.07 10.43 -11.06
C LEU A 15 -15.59 10.46 -11.23
N SER A 16 -16.26 11.41 -10.58
CA SER A 16 -17.71 11.60 -10.66
C SER A 16 -18.21 11.91 -12.08
N ASN A 17 -17.34 12.44 -12.95
CA ASN A 17 -17.62 12.67 -14.36
C ASN A 17 -17.45 11.43 -15.26
N GLY A 18 -17.15 10.26 -14.68
CA GLY A 18 -16.94 9.00 -15.42
C GLY A 18 -15.52 8.76 -15.92
N THR A 19 -14.60 9.72 -15.74
CA THR A 19 -13.20 9.57 -16.17
C THR A 19 -12.46 8.59 -15.26
N VAL A 20 -11.72 7.65 -15.86
CA VAL A 20 -10.78 6.77 -15.15
C VAL A 20 -9.38 7.32 -15.31
N CYS A 21 -8.68 7.54 -14.20
CA CYS A 21 -7.30 8.02 -14.22
C CYS A 21 -6.52 7.49 -13.00
N ARG A 22 -5.26 7.91 -12.88
CA ARG A 22 -4.48 7.73 -11.65
C ARG A 22 -4.17 9.08 -11.01
N VAL A 23 -4.16 9.11 -9.68
CA VAL A 23 -3.86 10.29 -8.86
C VAL A 23 -2.80 9.95 -7.81
N GLY A 24 -2.15 10.99 -7.27
CA GLY A 24 -1.29 10.87 -6.09
C GLY A 24 -2.08 10.87 -4.78
N ILE A 25 -1.42 10.61 -3.65
CA ILE A 25 -2.07 10.57 -2.33
C ILE A 25 -2.74 11.91 -1.99
N LYS A 26 -2.07 13.04 -2.23
CA LYS A 26 -2.61 14.36 -1.87
C LYS A 26 -3.88 14.66 -2.65
N GLU A 27 -3.88 14.38 -3.95
CA GLU A 27 -5.05 14.55 -4.80
C GLU A 27 -6.18 13.60 -4.38
N ALA A 28 -5.88 12.34 -4.06
CA ALA A 28 -6.89 11.38 -3.58
C ALA A 28 -7.61 11.86 -2.31
N LEU A 29 -6.89 12.48 -1.37
CA LEU A 29 -7.44 12.97 -0.11
C LEU A 29 -8.17 14.32 -0.27
N THR A 30 -7.53 15.29 -0.91
CA THR A 30 -8.10 16.65 -1.07
C THR A 30 -9.26 16.71 -2.07
N GLN A 31 -9.26 15.83 -3.09
CA GLN A 31 -10.34 15.73 -4.07
C GLN A 31 -11.25 14.50 -3.86
N ALA A 32 -11.24 13.90 -2.66
CA ALA A 32 -12.01 12.71 -2.34
C ALA A 32 -13.52 12.82 -2.64
N HIS A 33 -14.08 14.04 -2.60
CA HIS A 33 -15.49 14.32 -2.91
C HIS A 33 -15.81 14.29 -4.42
N LYS A 34 -14.81 14.49 -5.28
CA LYS A 34 -14.91 14.39 -6.75
C LYS A 34 -14.59 13.00 -7.28
N ILE A 35 -14.01 12.14 -6.44
CA ILE A 35 -13.70 10.76 -6.76
C ILE A 35 -14.90 9.90 -6.36
N ARG A 36 -15.49 9.20 -7.32
CA ARG A 36 -16.60 8.27 -7.07
C ARG A 36 -16.13 7.06 -6.28
N GLN A 37 -15.03 6.45 -6.69
CA GLN A 37 -14.45 5.28 -6.02
C GLN A 37 -13.01 4.98 -6.51
N ILE A 38 -12.30 4.13 -5.76
CA ILE A 38 -11.06 3.50 -6.22
C ILE A 38 -11.36 2.51 -7.35
N ALA A 39 -10.72 2.70 -8.50
CA ALA A 39 -10.94 1.94 -9.73
C ALA A 39 -9.89 0.84 -9.95
N ALA A 40 -9.46 0.18 -8.87
CA ALA A 40 -8.57 -0.97 -8.99
C ALA A 40 -9.35 -2.22 -9.43
N SER A 41 -8.81 -2.94 -10.42
CA SER A 41 -9.44 -4.15 -10.97
C SER A 41 -9.48 -5.31 -9.98
N ASN A 42 -8.48 -5.39 -9.09
CA ASN A 42 -8.44 -6.42 -8.05
C ASN A 42 -9.17 -5.94 -6.77
N PRO A 43 -10.10 -6.71 -6.19
CA PRO A 43 -10.78 -6.31 -4.95
C PRO A 43 -9.83 -6.12 -3.77
N MET A 44 -8.73 -6.89 -3.68
CA MET A 44 -7.72 -6.73 -2.63
C MET A 44 -7.06 -5.34 -2.68
N ASP A 45 -6.85 -4.80 -3.88
CA ASP A 45 -6.31 -3.46 -4.07
C ASP A 45 -7.25 -2.38 -3.58
N ARG A 46 -8.55 -2.52 -3.88
CA ARG A 46 -9.56 -1.55 -3.45
C ARG A 46 -9.59 -1.45 -1.93
N VAL A 47 -9.54 -2.58 -1.24
CA VAL A 47 -9.49 -2.64 0.23
C VAL A 47 -8.16 -2.08 0.75
N ALA A 48 -7.02 -2.50 0.18
CA ALA A 48 -5.70 -2.04 0.62
C ALA A 48 -5.51 -0.52 0.48
N ILE A 49 -5.89 0.06 -0.67
CA ILE A 49 -5.86 1.52 -0.87
C ILE A 49 -6.79 2.23 0.11
N THR A 50 -8.03 1.76 0.25
CA THR A 50 -9.02 2.41 1.12
C THR A 50 -8.54 2.42 2.57
N ARG A 51 -8.00 1.29 3.04
CA ARG A 51 -7.42 1.16 4.38
C ARG A 51 -6.19 2.05 4.55
N PHE A 52 -5.33 2.16 3.54
CA PHE A 52 -4.16 3.03 3.56
C PHE A 52 -4.54 4.52 3.61
N LEU A 53 -5.48 4.96 2.79
CA LEU A 53 -5.98 6.34 2.82
C LEU A 53 -6.67 6.65 4.16
N LEU A 54 -7.38 5.69 4.75
CA LEU A 54 -7.94 5.81 6.09
C LEU A 54 -6.84 5.94 7.16
N ALA A 55 -5.76 5.16 7.05
CA ALA A 55 -4.61 5.29 7.95
C ALA A 55 -3.96 6.67 7.86
N LEU A 56 -3.82 7.23 6.65
CA LEU A 56 -3.33 8.59 6.46
C LEU A 56 -4.27 9.63 7.09
N LEU A 57 -5.58 9.44 6.98
CA LEU A 57 -6.57 10.31 7.62
C LEU A 57 -6.43 10.29 9.16
N TYR A 58 -6.34 9.10 9.76
CA TYR A 58 -6.05 8.97 11.20
C TYR A 58 -4.73 9.62 11.60
N TRP A 59 -3.66 9.42 10.81
CA TRP A 59 -2.34 9.92 11.14
C TRP A 59 -2.20 11.44 11.02
N CYS A 60 -2.86 12.03 10.01
CA CYS A 60 -2.82 13.45 9.75
C CYS A 60 -3.78 14.22 10.66
N LYS A 61 -5.00 13.69 10.87
CA LYS A 61 -6.07 14.43 11.54
C LYS A 61 -6.47 13.90 12.92
N GLY A 62 -6.20 12.63 13.20
CA GLY A 62 -6.59 11.96 14.43
C GLY A 62 -7.95 11.27 14.35
N ASN A 63 -8.67 11.23 15.47
CA ASN A 63 -10.04 10.71 15.52
C ASN A 63 -11.00 11.57 14.69
N PRO A 64 -12.11 10.98 14.18
CA PRO A 64 -13.13 11.73 13.49
C PRO A 64 -13.63 12.87 14.37
N GLN A 65 -13.55 14.09 13.84
CA GLN A 65 -14.31 15.23 14.38
C GLN A 65 -15.72 15.19 13.79
N TYR A 66 -16.62 16.05 14.26
CA TYR A 66 -17.94 16.21 13.63
C TYR A 66 -17.80 16.34 12.11
N LYS A 67 -18.84 15.90 11.38
CA LYS A 67 -18.88 15.82 9.91
C LYS A 67 -18.26 17.09 9.28
N PRO A 68 -17.21 16.95 8.44
CA PRO A 68 -16.54 18.09 7.83
C PRO A 68 -17.54 18.95 7.04
N PRO A 69 -17.38 20.28 7.01
CA PRO A 69 -18.21 21.14 6.18
C PRO A 69 -18.08 20.75 4.69
N ASP A 70 -19.16 20.93 3.93
CA ASP A 70 -19.21 20.78 2.47
C ASP A 70 -18.83 19.39 1.90
N ASN A 71 -18.79 18.35 2.75
CA ASN A 71 -18.35 17.01 2.38
C ASN A 71 -16.93 16.99 1.77
N LEU A 72 -16.03 17.86 2.23
CA LEU A 72 -14.62 17.88 1.81
C LEU A 72 -13.69 17.75 3.01
N PHE A 73 -12.51 17.15 2.81
CA PHE A 73 -11.45 17.17 3.81
C PHE A 73 -10.63 18.44 3.64
N PRO A 74 -10.53 19.31 4.66
CA PRO A 74 -9.75 20.53 4.60
C PRO A 74 -8.28 20.23 4.21
N PRO A 75 -7.71 20.92 3.19
CA PRO A 75 -6.35 20.64 2.73
C PRO A 75 -5.27 20.80 3.80
N ASP A 76 -5.46 21.71 4.76
CA ASP A 76 -4.55 21.97 5.88
C ASP A 76 -4.40 20.76 6.81
N TRP A 77 -5.37 19.84 6.83
CA TRP A 77 -5.27 18.59 7.59
C TRP A 77 -4.08 17.75 7.12
N PHE A 78 -3.66 17.87 5.87
CA PHE A 78 -2.65 17.00 5.26
C PHE A 78 -1.25 17.61 5.22
N LYS A 79 -1.01 18.74 5.90
CA LYS A 79 0.33 19.36 6.01
C LYS A 79 1.39 18.39 6.55
N LYS A 80 1.00 17.46 7.43
CA LYS A 80 1.88 16.42 7.97
C LYS A 80 2.50 15.53 6.88
N LEU A 81 1.82 15.37 5.73
CA LEU A 81 2.37 14.64 4.59
C LEU A 81 3.58 15.38 3.99
N ASP A 82 3.51 16.71 3.88
CA ASP A 82 4.61 17.54 3.39
C ASP A 82 5.80 17.52 4.35
N ASP A 83 5.53 17.63 5.65
CA ASP A 83 6.56 17.62 6.69
C ASP A 83 7.32 16.27 6.74
N ASN A 84 6.75 15.21 6.15
CA ASN A 84 7.32 13.85 6.12
C ASN A 84 7.44 13.31 4.69
N TYR A 85 7.72 14.20 3.72
CA TYR A 85 7.81 13.87 2.30
C TYR A 85 8.75 12.71 2.00
N ASP A 86 9.87 12.62 2.73
CA ASP A 86 10.90 11.58 2.61
C ASP A 86 10.39 10.16 2.89
N CYS A 87 9.32 10.01 3.67
CA CYS A 87 8.76 8.71 4.05
C CYS A 87 7.95 8.05 2.92
N PHE A 88 7.60 8.81 1.88
CA PHE A 88 6.73 8.38 0.78
C PHE A 88 7.45 8.16 -0.55
N ASP A 89 8.78 8.23 -0.57
CA ASP A 89 9.56 7.85 -1.75
C ASP A 89 9.64 6.32 -1.88
N LEU A 90 9.40 5.79 -3.06
CA LEU A 90 9.48 4.35 -3.33
C LEU A 90 10.89 3.89 -3.70
N LEU A 91 11.67 4.74 -4.38
CA LEU A 91 12.92 4.34 -5.08
C LEU A 91 14.13 5.23 -4.75
N GLY A 92 13.98 6.21 -3.86
CA GLY A 92 15.07 7.11 -3.45
C GLY A 92 16.21 6.47 -2.67
N GLU A 93 17.23 7.28 -2.38
CA GLU A 93 18.41 6.88 -1.60
C GLU A 93 18.17 6.89 -0.08
N GLY A 94 17.17 7.65 0.38
CA GLY A 94 16.83 7.79 1.79
C GLY A 94 15.90 6.70 2.32
N LYS A 95 14.93 7.11 3.14
CA LYS A 95 13.82 6.24 3.54
C LYS A 95 13.05 5.81 2.29
N ARG A 96 12.60 4.56 2.28
CA ARG A 96 11.75 4.01 1.23
C ARG A 96 10.43 3.55 1.84
N PHE A 97 9.32 3.97 1.26
CA PHE A 97 7.99 3.65 1.75
C PHE A 97 7.80 2.13 1.88
N TYR A 98 7.46 1.67 3.10
CA TYR A 98 7.23 0.25 3.43
C TYR A 98 8.36 -0.72 3.05
N GLN A 99 9.61 -0.25 3.06
CA GLN A 99 10.75 -1.06 2.67
C GLN A 99 11.83 -1.11 3.74
N ASP A 100 12.47 -2.28 3.86
CA ASP A 100 13.54 -2.54 4.81
C ASP A 100 14.86 -2.80 4.05
N ARG A 101 15.81 -1.86 4.21
CA ARG A 101 17.13 -1.93 3.56
C ARG A 101 18.03 -3.04 4.11
N THR A 102 17.65 -3.73 5.19
CA THR A 102 18.41 -4.85 5.76
C THR A 102 18.15 -6.17 5.04
N VAL A 103 17.09 -6.26 4.23
CA VAL A 103 16.76 -7.47 3.46
C VAL A 103 17.86 -7.76 2.44
N ARG A 104 18.27 -9.03 2.34
CA ARG A 104 19.36 -9.49 1.46
C ARG A 104 18.91 -10.52 0.42
N ARG A 105 17.90 -11.33 0.75
CA ARG A 105 17.45 -12.41 -0.12
C ARG A 105 16.66 -11.86 -1.31
N SER A 106 17.29 -11.85 -2.48
CA SER A 106 16.64 -11.49 -3.74
C SER A 106 15.62 -12.56 -4.15
N GLN A 107 14.44 -12.11 -4.56
CA GLN A 107 13.35 -12.91 -5.11
C GLN A 107 12.76 -12.21 -6.33
N ALA A 108 12.09 -12.97 -7.20
CA ALA A 108 11.37 -12.41 -8.33
C ALA A 108 10.28 -11.45 -7.85
N ILE A 109 10.10 -10.33 -8.56
CA ILE A 109 9.11 -9.30 -8.20
C ILE A 109 7.68 -9.86 -8.18
N THR A 110 7.44 -10.92 -8.95
CA THR A 110 6.20 -11.68 -9.05
C THR A 110 5.73 -12.22 -7.71
N GLN A 111 6.64 -12.49 -6.76
CA GLN A 111 6.28 -12.92 -5.39
C GLN A 111 5.53 -11.85 -4.58
N LEU A 112 5.67 -10.58 -4.95
CA LEU A 112 5.02 -9.48 -4.23
C LEU A 112 3.49 -9.49 -4.39
N ILE A 113 2.95 -10.17 -5.41
CA ILE A 113 1.51 -10.22 -5.67
C ILE A 113 1.02 -11.65 -5.93
N GLN A 114 -0.03 -12.04 -5.21
CA GLN A 114 -0.52 -13.43 -5.13
C GLN A 114 -1.14 -13.94 -6.43
N GLU A 115 -1.70 -13.04 -7.24
CA GLU A 115 -2.35 -13.37 -8.51
C GLU A 115 -1.37 -13.60 -9.67
N VAL A 116 -0.06 -13.44 -9.43
CA VAL A 116 0.99 -13.77 -10.40
C VAL A 116 1.63 -15.08 -9.96
N PRO A 117 1.66 -16.12 -10.81
CA PRO A 117 2.38 -17.33 -10.47
C PRO A 117 3.88 -17.01 -10.35
N SER A 118 4.50 -17.50 -9.27
CA SER A 118 5.94 -17.38 -9.01
C SER A 118 6.47 -18.65 -8.40
N GLY A 119 7.77 -18.92 -8.55
CA GLY A 119 8.41 -20.11 -8.03
C GLY A 119 7.84 -21.38 -8.64
N ASN A 120 7.29 -22.26 -7.80
CA ASN A 120 6.72 -23.54 -8.21
C ASN A 120 5.19 -23.50 -8.44
N ASN A 121 4.57 -22.33 -8.41
CA ASN A 121 3.14 -22.19 -8.72
C ASN A 121 2.87 -22.54 -10.19
N PHE A 122 1.82 -23.33 -10.44
CA PHE A 122 1.42 -23.69 -11.80
C PHE A 122 1.00 -22.47 -12.62
N TRP A 123 1.46 -22.40 -13.86
CA TRP A 123 1.02 -21.40 -14.82
C TRP A 123 -0.31 -21.86 -15.44
N HIS A 124 -1.40 -21.21 -15.04
CA HIS A 124 -2.70 -21.41 -15.69
C HIS A 124 -2.83 -20.46 -16.89
N PHE A 125 -3.55 -19.35 -16.74
CA PHE A 125 -3.84 -18.41 -17.84
C PHE A 125 -2.98 -17.14 -17.83
N ARG A 126 -2.02 -17.06 -16.91
CA ARG A 126 -1.15 -15.90 -16.75
C ARG A 126 0.29 -16.29 -17.01
N HIS A 127 0.80 -15.86 -18.16
CA HIS A 127 2.17 -16.09 -18.57
C HIS A 127 3.04 -14.96 -18.04
N SER A 128 3.83 -15.27 -17.02
CA SER A 128 4.86 -14.40 -16.46
C SER A 128 6.04 -15.26 -16.09
N THR A 129 7.23 -14.81 -16.47
CA THR A 129 8.48 -15.48 -16.19
C THR A 129 9.23 -14.71 -15.11
N ASP A 130 9.47 -15.39 -13.99
CA ASP A 130 10.29 -14.87 -12.89
C ASP A 130 11.62 -14.33 -13.42
N TYR A 131 12.04 -13.18 -12.87
CA TYR A 131 13.28 -12.46 -13.23
C TYR A 131 13.38 -11.95 -14.68
N LYS A 132 12.35 -12.13 -15.52
CA LYS A 132 12.30 -11.56 -16.88
C LYS A 132 11.22 -10.52 -17.02
N ASP A 133 10.03 -10.81 -16.50
CA ASP A 133 8.92 -9.89 -16.59
C ASP A 133 8.76 -9.09 -15.29
N GLY A 134 8.52 -7.79 -15.44
CA GLY A 134 8.61 -6.83 -14.33
C GLY A 134 7.31 -6.12 -13.98
N MET A 135 7.32 -5.45 -12.83
CA MET A 135 6.25 -4.56 -12.40
C MET A 135 6.69 -3.10 -12.41
N CYS A 136 5.79 -2.20 -12.82
CA CYS A 136 6.03 -0.77 -12.70
C CYS A 136 5.96 -0.31 -11.23
N PRO A 137 6.59 0.82 -10.87
CA PRO A 137 6.58 1.37 -9.51
C PRO A 137 5.18 1.45 -8.88
N ALA A 138 4.18 1.95 -9.63
CA ALA A 138 2.80 2.02 -9.17
C ALA A 138 2.23 0.64 -8.79
N CYS A 139 2.53 -0.41 -9.56
CA CYS A 139 2.08 -1.77 -9.26
C CYS A 139 2.85 -2.39 -8.09
N CYS A 140 4.12 -2.04 -7.90
CA CYS A 140 4.87 -2.43 -6.71
C CYS A 140 4.29 -1.80 -5.44
N THR A 141 3.89 -0.52 -5.47
CA THR A 141 3.20 0.14 -4.35
C THR A 141 1.94 -0.63 -3.95
N MET A 142 1.15 -1.07 -4.93
CA MET A 142 -0.05 -1.89 -4.66
C MET A 142 0.29 -3.20 -3.95
N GLY A 143 1.38 -3.85 -4.36
CA GLY A 143 1.88 -5.05 -3.70
C GLY A 143 2.30 -4.79 -2.24
N LEU A 144 3.04 -3.71 -2.00
CA LEU A 144 3.47 -3.30 -0.65
C LEU A 144 2.27 -3.01 0.26
N LEU A 145 1.23 -2.33 -0.25
CA LEU A 145 0.03 -2.02 0.53
C LEU A 145 -0.81 -3.24 0.91
N ARG A 146 -0.61 -4.37 0.24
CA ARG A 146 -1.30 -5.62 0.60
C ARG A 146 -0.61 -6.38 1.72
N LEU A 147 0.66 -6.11 2.01
CA LEU A 147 1.43 -6.84 3.01
C LEU A 147 0.82 -6.79 4.42
N PRO A 148 0.25 -5.66 4.89
CA PRO A 148 -0.44 -5.64 6.18
C PRO A 148 -1.77 -6.43 6.22
N LEU A 149 -2.35 -6.76 5.05
CA LEU A 149 -3.70 -7.31 4.96
C LEU A 149 -3.74 -8.78 4.56
N PHE A 150 -3.04 -9.14 3.48
CA PHE A 150 -3.28 -10.40 2.78
C PHE A 150 -2.09 -11.35 2.79
N SER A 151 -0.96 -10.96 3.38
CA SER A 151 0.21 -11.83 3.48
C SER A 151 -0.05 -13.03 4.39
N VAL A 152 0.08 -14.22 3.81
CA VAL A 152 0.01 -15.52 4.49
C VAL A 152 1.35 -15.85 5.15
N SER A 153 1.34 -16.62 6.25
CA SER A 153 2.56 -17.14 6.87
C SER A 153 3.40 -17.92 5.86
N GLY A 154 4.72 -17.75 5.96
CA GLY A 154 5.67 -18.36 5.04
C GLY A 154 6.88 -18.86 5.81
N LEU A 155 7.59 -19.83 5.22
CA LEU A 155 8.88 -20.25 5.72
C LEU A 155 9.94 -19.25 5.24
N SER A 156 10.70 -18.69 6.17
CA SER A 156 11.88 -17.88 5.82
C SER A 156 13.03 -18.78 5.35
N GLY A 157 14.09 -18.16 4.83
CA GLY A 157 15.31 -18.88 4.48
C GLY A 157 16.05 -19.42 5.71
N PRO A 158 17.06 -20.30 5.53
CA PRO A 158 17.90 -20.78 6.63
C PRO A 158 18.52 -19.61 7.42
N GLY A 159 18.35 -19.61 8.75
CA GLY A 159 18.91 -18.59 9.65
C GLY A 159 18.07 -17.30 9.76
N GLU A 160 16.91 -17.23 9.10
CA GLU A 160 15.99 -16.10 9.20
C GLU A 160 14.78 -16.43 10.09
N PRO A 161 14.27 -15.48 10.90
CA PRO A 161 13.08 -15.71 11.71
C PRO A 161 11.84 -15.78 10.83
N ASN A 162 11.04 -16.85 10.99
CA ASN A 162 9.74 -17.01 10.35
C ASN A 162 8.83 -15.83 10.68
N LEU A 163 8.39 -15.08 9.67
CA LEU A 163 7.42 -14.01 9.86
C LEU A 163 6.00 -14.58 9.82
N MET A 164 5.22 -14.24 10.84
CA MET A 164 3.81 -14.61 10.92
C MET A 164 2.98 -13.86 9.87
N ALA A 165 1.73 -14.25 9.73
CA ALA A 165 0.76 -13.48 8.96
C ALA A 165 0.46 -12.12 9.61
N GLY A 166 -0.28 -11.26 8.91
CA GLY A 166 -0.75 -10.00 9.47
C GLY A 166 -1.60 -10.20 10.73
N ILE A 167 -1.73 -9.13 11.53
CA ILE A 167 -2.48 -9.12 12.79
C ILE A 167 -3.93 -9.62 12.68
N ASN A 168 -4.51 -9.58 11.48
CA ASN A 168 -5.90 -9.96 11.22
C ASN A 168 -6.08 -11.48 10.96
N GLY A 169 -5.02 -12.29 11.05
CA GLY A 169 -5.08 -13.74 10.84
C GLY A 169 -5.13 -14.17 9.37
N VAL A 170 -5.40 -15.46 9.11
CA VAL A 170 -5.40 -16.06 7.75
C VAL A 170 -6.57 -17.05 7.55
N PRO A 171 -7.40 -16.90 6.50
CA PRO A 171 -7.60 -15.68 5.70
C PRO A 171 -8.49 -14.67 6.45
N PRO A 172 -8.14 -13.36 6.47
CA PRO A 172 -8.98 -12.36 7.11
C PRO A 172 -10.22 -12.06 6.26
N VAL A 173 -11.33 -11.72 6.93
CA VAL A 173 -12.54 -11.20 6.29
C VAL A 173 -12.67 -9.71 6.58
N TYR A 174 -12.64 -8.88 5.55
CA TYR A 174 -12.80 -7.42 5.67
C TYR A 174 -14.21 -6.99 5.26
N VAL A 175 -14.87 -6.25 6.13
CA VAL A 175 -16.14 -5.59 5.84
C VAL A 175 -15.87 -4.09 5.69
N VAL A 176 -16.07 -3.56 4.49
CA VAL A 176 -15.83 -2.15 4.16
C VAL A 176 -17.12 -1.56 3.59
N PRO A 177 -17.82 -0.68 4.32
CA PRO A 177 -18.93 0.10 3.77
C PRO A 177 -18.42 1.05 2.68
N TRP A 178 -19.10 1.06 1.54
CA TRP A 178 -18.78 1.93 0.41
C TRP A 178 -19.77 3.08 0.33
N GLY A 179 -19.25 4.30 0.22
CA GLY A 179 -20.05 5.49 -0.02
C GLY A 179 -20.24 5.79 -1.51
N ASN A 180 -20.99 6.86 -1.81
CA ASN A 180 -21.18 7.37 -3.18
C ASN A 180 -19.96 8.15 -3.72
N SER A 181 -18.96 8.37 -2.87
CA SER A 181 -17.68 9.02 -3.16
C SER A 181 -16.57 8.42 -2.30
N LEU A 182 -15.31 8.67 -2.66
CA LEU A 182 -14.17 8.32 -1.81
C LEU A 182 -14.26 9.05 -0.46
N PHE A 183 -14.69 10.32 -0.45
CA PHE A 183 -14.93 11.07 0.80
C PHE A 183 -15.93 10.35 1.71
N SER A 184 -17.10 9.98 1.20
CA SER A 184 -18.13 9.31 2.00
C SER A 184 -17.72 7.91 2.43
N THR A 185 -16.95 7.19 1.58
CA THR A 185 -16.33 5.91 1.92
C THR A 185 -15.36 6.05 3.08
N LEU A 186 -14.43 7.02 3.03
CA LEU A 186 -13.49 7.24 4.12
C LEU A 186 -14.21 7.67 5.40
N LEU A 187 -15.18 8.58 5.29
CA LEU A 187 -15.93 9.09 6.44
C LEU A 187 -16.72 7.99 7.17
N VAL A 188 -17.41 7.09 6.44
CA VAL A 188 -18.19 6.00 7.08
C VAL A 188 -17.31 4.94 7.73
N ASN A 189 -16.05 4.80 7.28
CA ASN A 189 -15.07 3.90 7.88
C ASN A 189 -14.21 4.58 8.96
N TRP A 190 -14.31 5.89 9.13
CA TRP A 190 -13.51 6.66 10.09
C TRP A 190 -14.21 6.69 11.45
N THR A 191 -13.80 5.79 12.33
CA THR A 191 -14.41 5.58 13.66
C THR A 191 -13.51 6.09 14.79
N THR A 192 -14.10 6.47 15.92
CA THR A 192 -13.32 6.86 17.10
C THR A 192 -12.60 5.66 17.69
N CYS A 193 -11.32 5.85 18.01
CA CYS A 193 -10.50 4.85 18.70
C CYS A 193 -9.78 5.46 19.91
N THR A 194 -9.41 4.62 20.87
CA THR A 194 -8.78 5.04 22.12
C THR A 194 -7.28 5.29 21.97
N ASN A 195 -6.62 4.55 21.06
CA ASN A 195 -5.18 4.63 20.84
C ASN A 195 -4.88 4.69 19.34
N ILE A 196 -4.43 5.85 18.87
CA ILE A 196 -4.11 6.06 17.45
C ILE A 196 -2.75 5.42 17.10
N GLY A 197 -1.73 5.63 17.94
CA GLY A 197 -0.37 5.20 17.70
C GLY A 197 0.33 5.95 16.57
N GLU A 198 1.35 5.33 15.98
CA GLU A 198 2.09 5.83 14.82
C GLU A 198 2.09 4.79 13.70
N PRO A 199 2.09 5.21 12.43
CA PRO A 199 2.06 4.30 11.30
C PRO A 199 3.46 3.76 10.98
N SER A 200 3.50 2.66 10.24
CA SER A 200 4.74 1.92 9.97
C SER A 200 5.73 2.63 9.04
N TRP A 201 5.32 3.67 8.32
CA TRP A 201 6.25 4.52 7.58
C TRP A 201 7.01 5.53 8.47
N ILE A 202 6.53 5.77 9.70
CA ILE A 202 7.22 6.58 10.72
C ILE A 202 7.95 5.67 11.71
N GLN A 203 7.27 4.63 12.19
CA GLN A 203 7.81 3.65 13.13
C GLN A 203 7.65 2.22 12.58
N PRO A 204 8.59 1.73 11.75
CA PRO A 204 8.49 0.43 11.09
C PRO A 204 8.47 -0.77 12.04
N SER A 205 9.14 -0.64 13.19
CA SER A 205 9.24 -1.67 14.21
C SER A 205 8.66 -1.16 15.53
N PRO A 206 7.32 -1.17 15.69
CA PRO A 206 6.72 -0.77 16.95
C PRO A 206 7.11 -1.76 18.05
N ILE A 207 7.58 -1.24 19.18
CA ILE A 207 7.81 -2.05 20.39
C ILE A 207 6.46 -2.20 21.07
N GLN A 208 5.93 -3.42 21.13
CA GLN A 208 4.65 -3.68 21.76
C GLN A 208 4.76 -4.93 22.65
N SER A 209 4.26 -4.83 23.88
CA SER A 209 4.19 -5.99 24.77
C SER A 209 2.96 -6.86 24.42
N HIS A 210 3.02 -8.14 24.78
CA HIS A 210 2.00 -9.13 24.39
C HIS A 210 0.58 -8.80 24.88
N ASN A 211 0.43 -7.93 25.88
CA ASN A 211 -0.86 -7.59 26.49
C ASN A 211 -1.35 -6.17 26.17
N ASP A 212 -0.61 -5.40 25.36
CA ASP A 212 -1.00 -4.04 25.03
C ASP A 212 -2.11 -4.02 23.97
N VAL A 213 -3.06 -3.09 24.12
CA VAL A 213 -4.03 -2.77 23.06
C VAL A 213 -3.25 -2.26 21.84
N VAL A 214 -3.39 -2.95 20.71
CA VAL A 214 -2.74 -2.56 19.46
C VAL A 214 -3.31 -1.22 18.98
N PRO A 215 -2.47 -0.18 18.81
CA PRO A 215 -2.92 1.09 18.26
C PRO A 215 -3.51 0.91 16.86
N ILE A 216 -4.50 1.73 16.50
CA ILE A 216 -5.19 1.58 15.21
C ILE A 216 -4.20 1.67 14.05
N LEU A 217 -3.26 2.61 14.06
CA LEU A 217 -2.31 2.78 12.96
C LEU A 217 -1.40 1.56 12.82
N ASN A 218 -0.88 1.00 13.92
CA ASN A 218 -0.12 -0.26 13.89
C ASN A 218 -0.96 -1.36 13.22
N GLY A 219 -2.22 -1.53 13.65
CA GLY A 219 -3.11 -2.51 13.06
C GLY A 219 -3.38 -2.26 11.57
N LEU A 220 -3.49 -0.99 11.16
CA LEU A 220 -3.75 -0.59 9.77
C LEU A 220 -2.53 -0.79 8.86
N THR A 221 -1.31 -0.58 9.37
CA THR A 221 -0.13 -0.33 8.52
C THR A 221 1.02 -1.32 8.67
N LEU A 222 1.07 -2.15 9.72
CA LEU A 222 2.24 -3.00 9.98
C LEU A 222 2.38 -4.09 8.91
N PRO A 223 3.43 -4.04 8.06
CA PRO A 223 3.63 -5.09 7.06
C PRO A 223 4.08 -6.36 7.76
N SER A 224 3.52 -7.51 7.38
CA SER A 224 3.97 -8.80 7.92
C SER A 224 5.19 -9.35 7.18
N ARG A 225 5.67 -8.65 6.14
CA ARG A 225 6.80 -9.03 5.30
C ARG A 225 7.78 -7.89 5.21
N ARG A 226 9.08 -8.21 5.09
CA ARG A 226 10.10 -7.23 4.82
C ARG A 226 10.47 -7.29 3.34
N VAL A 227 10.40 -6.14 2.68
CA VAL A 227 10.63 -6.03 1.23
C VAL A 227 11.59 -4.89 0.96
N LEU A 228 12.43 -5.04 -0.07
CA LEU A 228 13.25 -3.98 -0.62
C LEU A 228 13.17 -4.04 -2.15
N LEU A 229 12.53 -3.08 -2.78
CA LEU A 229 12.51 -3.00 -4.23
C LEU A 229 13.91 -2.68 -4.75
N HIS A 230 14.34 -3.41 -5.76
CA HIS A 230 15.56 -3.07 -6.49
C HIS A 230 15.27 -2.01 -7.54
N ASP A 231 16.34 -1.48 -8.13
CA ASP A 231 16.21 -0.43 -9.14
C ASP A 231 15.51 -0.97 -10.40
N PRO A 232 14.66 -0.15 -11.05
CA PRO A 232 14.07 -0.50 -12.33
C PRO A 232 15.15 -0.75 -13.38
N VAL A 233 14.90 -1.70 -14.28
CA VAL A 233 15.78 -1.95 -15.42
C VAL A 233 15.66 -0.82 -16.43
N ASN A 234 16.80 -0.37 -16.97
CA ASN A 234 16.85 0.66 -18.01
C ASN A 234 16.08 0.22 -19.25
N GLY A 235 15.20 1.09 -19.75
CA GLY A 235 14.35 0.84 -20.91
C GLY A 235 12.86 0.88 -20.54
N SER A 236 12.02 0.55 -21.52
CA SER A 236 10.57 0.45 -21.31
C SER A 236 10.10 -0.96 -21.65
N ALA A 237 9.43 -1.59 -20.69
CA ALA A 237 8.82 -2.90 -20.83
C ALA A 237 7.35 -2.82 -20.40
N LEU A 238 6.54 -3.80 -20.81
CA LEU A 238 5.17 -3.90 -20.36
C LEU A 238 5.17 -4.39 -18.90
N CYS A 239 4.52 -3.63 -18.02
CA CYS A 239 4.24 -4.10 -16.68
C CYS A 239 3.31 -5.31 -16.73
N ILE A 240 3.71 -6.45 -16.14
CA ILE A 240 2.93 -7.70 -16.14
C ILE A 240 1.55 -7.60 -15.48
N ARG A 241 1.32 -6.50 -14.77
CA ARG A 241 0.12 -6.29 -13.97
C ARG A 241 -0.86 -5.32 -14.62
N CYS A 242 -0.39 -4.17 -15.07
CA CYS A 242 -1.27 -3.15 -15.66
C CYS A 242 -1.08 -2.95 -17.17
N GLY A 243 -0.10 -3.60 -17.80
CA GLY A 243 0.18 -3.45 -19.23
C GLY A 243 0.82 -2.11 -19.62
N GLU A 244 1.10 -1.24 -18.66
CA GLU A 244 1.74 0.06 -18.92
C GLU A 244 3.17 -0.16 -19.44
N LYS A 245 3.55 0.54 -20.51
CA LYS A 245 4.91 0.48 -21.05
C LYS A 245 5.81 1.51 -20.36
N THR A 246 6.62 1.06 -19.41
CA THR A 246 7.45 1.93 -18.55
C THR A 246 8.66 1.17 -17.99
N ALA A 247 9.48 1.84 -17.18
CA ALA A 247 10.56 1.17 -16.46
C ALA A 247 9.98 0.17 -15.45
N THR A 248 10.53 -1.04 -15.40
CA THR A 248 10.01 -2.13 -14.57
C THR A 248 11.06 -2.69 -13.63
N ILE A 249 10.61 -3.07 -12.44
CA ILE A 249 11.40 -3.76 -11.42
C ILE A 249 11.23 -5.26 -11.65
N LEU A 250 12.32 -6.02 -11.77
CA LEU A 250 12.29 -7.47 -12.05
C LEU A 250 12.42 -8.33 -10.78
N ASN A 251 13.07 -7.81 -9.75
CA ASN A 251 13.32 -8.51 -8.51
C ASN A 251 13.30 -7.53 -7.32
N CYS A 252 13.17 -8.10 -6.12
CA CYS A 252 13.20 -7.38 -4.87
C CYS A 252 13.86 -8.24 -3.79
N GLY A 253 14.44 -7.62 -2.77
CA GLY A 253 14.67 -8.28 -1.50
C GLY A 253 13.32 -8.67 -0.90
N PHE A 254 13.14 -9.93 -0.51
CA PHE A 254 11.89 -10.41 0.07
C PHE A 254 12.15 -11.40 1.20
N GLN A 255 11.61 -11.11 2.38
CA GLN A 255 11.65 -11.99 3.53
C GLN A 255 10.23 -12.34 3.99
N SER A 256 9.96 -13.66 3.96
CA SER A 256 8.70 -14.30 4.31
C SER A 256 8.59 -14.70 5.77
#